data_AF-A0A1J5QXT2-F1
#
_entry.id   AF-A0A1J5QXT2-F1
#
_cell.length_a   1.000
_cell.length_b   1.000
_cell.length_c   1.000
_cell.angle_alpha   90.00
_cell.angle_beta   90.00
_cell.angle_gamma   90.00
#
_symmetry.space_group_name_H-M   'P 1'
#
loop_
_entity.id
_entity.type
_entity.pdbx_description
1 polymer ?
#
loop_
_entity_poly.entity_id
_entity_poly.type
_entity_poly.pdbx_seq_one_letter_code
_entity_poly.pdbx_strand_id
1 'polypeptide(L)'
;MAAARRRQHARQGALNAQLSGSALDAHAALDAATASWFAAALERLGWSARAAHRTLRVARSIADLAGDDAVTRAALAEAMQYRLADAD
;
A
#
# COMPACT_ATOMS: atom_id res chain seq x y z
N MET A 1 -13.11 -4.32 9.13
CA MET A 1 -13.37 -3.04 8.42
C MET A 1 -13.56 -1.81 9.32
N ALA A 2 -14.47 -1.79 10.31
CA ALA A 2 -14.68 -0.60 11.17
C ALA A 2 -13.43 -0.19 11.98
N ALA A 3 -12.66 -1.17 12.49
CA ALA A 3 -11.41 -0.91 13.20
C ALA A 3 -10.34 -0.26 12.28
N ALA A 4 -10.17 -0.77 11.06
CA ALA A 4 -9.24 -0.20 10.08
C ALA A 4 -9.58 1.26 9.73
N ARG A 5 -10.87 1.59 9.53
CA ARG A 5 -11.30 2.98 9.29
C ARG A 5 -10.98 3.89 10.47
N ARG A 6 -11.18 3.42 11.71
CA ARG A 6 -10.78 4.18 12.91
C ARG A 6 -9.27 4.40 12.97
N ARG A 7 -8.45 3.37 12.65
CA ARG A 7 -6.99 3.51 12.58
C ARG A 7 -6.57 4.55 11.53
N GLN A 8 -7.19 4.55 10.36
CA GLN A 8 -6.95 5.53 9.30
C GLN A 8 -7.30 6.95 9.78
N HIS A 9 -8.51 7.18 10.29
CA HIS A 9 -8.87 8.50 10.80
C HIS A 9 -7.98 8.97 11.96
N ALA A 10 -7.61 8.07 12.88
CA ALA A 10 -6.72 8.41 13.98
C ALA A 10 -5.31 8.79 13.51
N ARG A 11 -4.77 8.10 12.49
CA ARG A 11 -3.42 8.35 11.97
C ARG A 11 -3.30 9.63 11.14
N GLN A 12 -4.30 9.91 10.29
CA GLN A 12 -4.17 10.86 9.18
C GLN A 12 -5.46 11.65 8.88
N GLY A 13 -6.50 11.49 9.69
CA GLY A 13 -7.77 12.24 9.55
C GLY A 13 -8.68 11.81 8.40
N ALA A 14 -8.21 10.97 7.48
CA ALA A 14 -8.93 10.55 6.27
C ALA A 14 -8.69 9.07 5.92
N LEU A 15 -9.49 8.53 5.01
CA LEU A 15 -9.29 7.16 4.50
C LEU A 15 -8.04 7.08 3.61
N ASN A 16 -7.40 5.91 3.56
CA ASN A 16 -6.27 5.67 2.65
C ASN A 16 -6.64 5.95 1.17
N ALA A 17 -7.91 5.68 0.81
CA ALA A 17 -8.51 5.97 -0.49
C ALA A 17 -8.38 7.45 -0.90
N GLN A 18 -8.37 8.36 0.07
CA GLN A 18 -8.43 9.81 -0.13
C GLN A 18 -7.06 10.50 -0.07
N LEU A 19 -6.00 9.75 0.22
CA LEU A 19 -4.65 10.32 0.33
C LEU A 19 -4.11 10.79 -1.03
N SER A 20 -3.52 11.99 -1.02
CA SER A 20 -2.63 12.49 -2.07
C SER A 20 -1.36 11.62 -2.16
N GLY A 21 -0.56 11.81 -3.21
CA GLY A 21 0.71 11.08 -3.37
C GLY A 21 1.65 11.28 -2.19
N SER A 22 1.96 12.52 -1.84
CA SER A 22 2.88 12.83 -0.73
C SER A 22 2.37 12.33 0.63
N ALA A 23 1.06 12.42 0.88
CA ALA A 23 0.48 11.89 2.11
C ALA A 23 0.51 10.35 2.14
N LEU A 24 0.32 9.70 0.99
CA LEU A 24 0.47 8.25 0.87
C LEU A 24 1.91 7.83 1.15
N ASP A 25 2.90 8.53 0.59
CA ASP A 25 4.33 8.22 0.80
C ASP A 25 4.70 8.28 2.29
N ALA A 26 4.18 9.28 3.01
CA ALA A 26 4.40 9.42 4.45
C ALA A 26 3.77 8.28 5.28
N HIS A 27 2.60 7.80 4.88
CA HIS A 27 1.86 6.79 5.66
C HIS A 27 2.10 5.35 5.20
N ALA A 28 2.59 5.13 3.99
CA ALA A 28 2.90 3.83 3.40
C ALA A 28 4.40 3.63 3.17
N ALA A 29 5.25 4.34 3.92
CA ALA A 29 6.69 4.17 3.88
C ALA A 29 7.09 2.70 4.09
N LEU A 30 8.03 2.25 3.28
CA LEU A 30 8.58 0.90 3.31
C LEU A 30 9.98 0.93 3.92
N ASP A 31 10.37 -0.14 4.60
CA ASP A 31 11.78 -0.36 4.89
C ASP A 31 12.59 -0.53 3.59
N ALA A 32 13.91 -0.34 3.68
CA ALA A 32 14.79 -0.36 2.51
C ALA A 32 14.74 -1.68 1.73
N ALA A 33 14.63 -2.82 2.43
CA ALA A 33 14.59 -4.13 1.81
C ALA A 33 13.30 -4.35 1.02
N THR A 34 12.16 -3.96 1.59
CA THR A 34 10.83 -4.05 0.99
C THR A 34 10.70 -3.07 -0.17
N ALA A 35 11.25 -1.86 -0.04
CA ALA A 35 11.28 -0.87 -1.12
C ALA A 35 12.08 -1.38 -2.33
N SER A 36 13.28 -1.94 -2.10
CA SER A 36 14.11 -2.51 -3.16
C SER A 36 13.43 -3.69 -3.85
N TRP A 37 12.85 -4.62 -3.08
CA TRP A 37 12.10 -5.74 -3.63
C TRP A 37 10.90 -5.27 -4.46
N PHE A 38 10.16 -4.28 -3.97
CA PHE A 38 9.00 -3.74 -4.67
C PHE A 38 9.40 -3.05 -5.98
N ALA A 39 10.45 -2.23 -5.96
CA ALA A 39 10.97 -1.58 -7.17
C ALA A 39 11.36 -2.59 -8.25
N ALA A 40 12.10 -3.65 -7.89
CA ALA A 40 12.45 -4.72 -8.82
C ALA A 40 11.22 -5.46 -9.38
N ALA A 41 10.20 -5.66 -8.55
CA ALA A 41 8.96 -6.28 -9.00
C ALA A 41 8.16 -5.39 -9.97
N LEU A 42 8.10 -4.08 -9.70
CA LEU A 42 7.45 -3.10 -10.59
C LEU A 42 8.13 -3.04 -11.96
N GLU A 43 9.46 -3.04 -11.98
CA GLU A 43 10.25 -3.05 -13.22
C GLU A 43 9.95 -4.30 -14.05
N ARG A 44 10.02 -5.49 -13.44
CA ARG A 44 9.74 -6.77 -14.11
C ARG A 44 8.31 -6.86 -14.63
N LEU A 45 7.34 -6.23 -13.96
CA LEU A 45 5.93 -6.21 -14.36
C LEU A 45 5.58 -5.07 -15.33
N GLY A 46 6.53 -4.16 -15.63
CA GLY A 46 6.28 -2.99 -16.46
C GLY A 46 5.29 -2.00 -15.85
N TRP A 47 5.18 -1.96 -14.52
CA TRP A 47 4.20 -1.13 -13.82
C TRP A 47 4.69 0.32 -13.65
N SER A 48 3.86 1.28 -14.07
CA SER A 48 4.16 2.71 -13.90
C SER A 48 4.16 3.15 -12.43
N ALA A 49 4.73 4.32 -12.14
CA ALA A 49 4.65 4.96 -10.82
C ALA A 49 3.20 5.11 -10.30
N ARG A 50 2.23 5.36 -11.21
CA ARG A 50 0.81 5.41 -10.85
C ARG A 50 0.30 4.05 -10.37
N ALA A 51 0.74 2.96 -11.00
CA ALA A 51 0.43 1.60 -10.56
C ALA A 51 1.06 1.33 -9.19
N ALA A 52 2.32 1.74 -8.98
CA ALA A 52 3.00 1.63 -7.69
C ALA A 52 2.20 2.31 -6.55
N HIS A 53 1.77 3.56 -6.73
CA HIS A 53 0.95 4.27 -5.73
C HIS A 53 -0.40 3.60 -5.48
N ARG A 54 -1.05 3.05 -6.50
CA ARG A 54 -2.29 2.28 -6.31
C ARG A 54 -2.04 1.04 -5.45
N THR A 55 -0.97 0.30 -5.74
CA THR A 55 -0.58 -0.88 -4.96
C THR A 55 -0.23 -0.52 -3.51
N LEU A 56 0.56 0.54 -3.28
CA LEU A 56 0.88 1.01 -1.93
C LEU A 56 -0.36 1.39 -1.12
N ARG A 57 -1.35 2.03 -1.76
CA ARG A 57 -2.61 2.39 -1.11
C ARG A 57 -3.43 1.18 -0.67
N VAL A 58 -3.48 0.15 -1.50
CA VAL A 58 -4.13 -1.13 -1.16
C VAL A 58 -3.34 -1.82 -0.05
N ALA A 59 -2.01 -1.90 -0.16
CA ALA A 59 -1.14 -2.50 0.85
C ALA A 59 -1.29 -1.83 2.23
N ARG A 60 -1.39 -0.49 2.29
CA ARG A 60 -1.68 0.23 3.53
C ARG A 60 -3.02 -0.13 4.14
N SER A 61 -4.03 -0.36 3.30
CA SER A 61 -5.37 -0.74 3.75
C SER A 61 -5.39 -2.18 4.27
N ILE A 62 -4.62 -3.08 3.66
CA ILE A 62 -4.41 -4.46 4.14
C ILE A 62 -3.69 -4.44 5.50
N ALA A 63 -2.60 -3.68 5.63
CA ALA A 63 -1.90 -3.50 6.90
C ALA A 63 -2.84 -2.96 8.00
N ASP A 64 -3.68 -1.96 7.70
CA ASP A 64 -4.66 -1.45 8.66
C ASP A 64 -5.74 -2.47 9.05
N LEU A 65 -6.09 -3.40 8.16
CA LEU A 65 -7.01 -4.50 8.44
C LEU A 65 -6.36 -5.57 9.32
N ALA A 66 -5.07 -5.84 9.12
CA ALA A 66 -4.27 -6.74 9.94
C ALA A 66 -3.92 -6.15 11.31
N GLY A 67 -4.04 -4.83 11.48
CA GLY A 67 -3.67 -4.14 12.71
C GLY A 67 -2.20 -3.71 12.76
N ASP A 68 -1.48 -3.82 11.64
CA ASP A 68 -0.08 -3.43 11.53
C ASP A 68 0.08 -1.90 11.53
N ASP A 69 1.14 -1.41 12.14
CA ASP A 69 1.46 0.02 12.18
C ASP A 69 2.15 0.50 10.89
N ALA A 70 2.91 -0.39 10.24
CA ALA A 70 3.61 -0.14 8.99
C ALA A 70 3.12 -1.05 7.86
N VAL A 71 3.40 -0.69 6.61
CA VAL A 71 3.17 -1.58 5.47
C VAL A 71 4.20 -2.70 5.50
N THR A 72 3.72 -3.94 5.60
CA THR A 72 4.58 -5.12 5.58
C THR A 72 4.78 -5.62 4.15
N ARG A 73 5.88 -6.35 3.92
CA ARG A 73 6.10 -7.04 2.63
C ARG A 73 4.96 -8.00 2.27
N ALA A 74 4.33 -8.63 3.27
CA ALA A 74 3.17 -9.50 3.07
C ALA A 74 1.96 -8.73 2.54
N ALA A 75 1.59 -7.62 3.20
CA ALA A 75 0.50 -6.76 2.75
C ALA A 75 0.75 -6.18 1.34
N LEU A 76 2.02 -5.86 1.04
CA LEU A 76 2.41 -5.37 -0.28
C LEU A 76 2.31 -6.46 -1.36
N ALA A 77 2.77 -7.68 -1.06
CA ALA A 77 2.65 -8.82 -1.97
C ALA A 77 1.19 -9.17 -2.26
N GLU A 78 0.32 -9.15 -1.26
CA GLU A 78 -1.12 -9.38 -1.41
C GLU A 78 -1.77 -8.28 -2.29
N ALA A 79 -1.44 -7.00 -2.06
CA ALA A 79 -1.90 -5.90 -2.90
C ALA A 79 -1.46 -6.03 -4.37
N MET A 80 -0.25 -6.55 -4.61
CA MET A 80 0.25 -6.83 -5.95
C MET A 80 -0.54 -7.97 -6.61
N GLN A 81 -0.86 -9.03 -5.87
CA GLN A 81 -1.64 -10.15 -6.38
C GLN A 81 -3.05 -9.74 -6.78
N TYR A 82 -3.74 -8.93 -5.98
CA TYR A 82 -5.06 -8.41 -6.35
C TYR A 82 -5.01 -7.61 -7.66
N ARG A 83 -3.98 -6.79 -7.85
CA ARG A 83 -3.83 -6.02 -9.09
C ARG A 83 -3.55 -6.89 -10.31
N LEU A 84 -2.81 -7.99 -10.14
CA LEU A 84 -2.58 -8.95 -11.22
C LEU A 84 -3.90 -9.63 -11.62
N ALA A 85 -4.72 -10.00 -10.63
CA ALA A 85 -6.04 -10.60 -10.88
C ALA A 85 -7.04 -9.62 -11.53
N ASP A 86 -6.94 -8.32 -11.25
CA ASP A 86 -7.78 -7.27 -11.85
C ASP A 86 -7.33 -6.84 -13.27
N ALA A 87 -6.14 -7.27 -13.72
CA ALA A 87 -5.57 -6.86 -15.00
C ALA A 87 -5.88 -7.84 -16.15
N ASP A 88 -6.52 -8.97 -15.84
CA ASP A 88 -7.10 -9.93 -16.78
C ASP A 88 -8.60 -9.62 -17.01
#